data_AF-A0A9X6AAG7-F1
#
_entry.id   AF-A0A9X6AAG7-F1
#
_cell.length_a   1.000
_cell.length_b   1.000
_cell.length_c   1.000
_cell.angle_alpha   90.00
_cell.angle_beta   90.00
_cell.angle_gamma   90.00
#
_symmetry.space_group_name_H-M   'P 1'
#
loop_
_entity.id
_entity.type
_entity.pdbx_description
1 polymer ?
#
loop_
_entity_poly.entity_id
_entity_poly.type
_entity_poly.pdbx_seq_one_letter_code
_entity_poly.pdbx_strand_id
1 'polypeptide(L)'
;MTAMTAMSRSRRRVVAAVSALLAALVLALLPLPSAATSAAAADGAGEDSAVTVTGKQGRYDDFSKLKVTVHQTKNLRSQGVRVTWQGGAPTIDGQNAAVNFLQIMQCWGDDPAGPDRDQCVFGGDGSILGAGNRRPVGPDPGETPYPGGFVPFRPVGDLPPTKSSHDFTYFGPLDTNEQRFARTYADGTGEVTFEAQDGIQASHLGCGMNTAPAGSDPVPRHCWLVVVPRGTHDADGTEITKPNQAGNSLQSSPLSATNWAQRMVVRLDFQPVDAFCPQGQPELPTVGSELMTDAVTSWQPKLCSSTGNTFAFTQGGEEEARGQVLSTSADAPLLGFTVDPVARPEDGSKVVHAPVAVSGLAIAFFIEGPSGVVQGMKLNPRLVAKMLTHSYAEDVTLGATPDYLTGNSTSLVTDPEFKELNPGFPRLTNHQLRSLMVPLQSSDTTRIVWNWLQSDADARGFLSGTKDRWGMRVNPYFQDLKLAENSTLTDYPKVDPTTTPALGNGTPPLSYAITDLDPYTADLHDGAVRTRRGNNTRTIQWQSGDTAQSPAKLINDAPMSGQRAVMA
;
A
#
# COMPACT_ATOMS: atom_id res chain seq x y z
N MET A 1 72.67 -18.77 29.37
CA MET A 1 72.10 -17.41 29.45
C MET A 1 71.33 -17.16 28.16
N THR A 2 70.28 -17.88 27.80
CA THR A 2 68.96 -18.12 28.41
C THR A 2 68.15 -16.87 28.75
N ALA A 3 67.14 -16.65 27.89
CA ALA A 3 65.75 -16.43 28.26
C ALA A 3 65.42 -15.21 29.14
N MET A 4 65.22 -14.04 28.53
CA MET A 4 64.49 -12.95 29.21
C MET A 4 63.54 -12.10 28.35
N THR A 5 63.50 -12.26 27.02
CA THR A 5 62.74 -11.32 26.16
C THR A 5 61.40 -11.84 25.60
N ALA A 6 61.07 -13.13 25.74
CA ALA A 6 59.82 -13.71 25.19
C ALA A 6 58.60 -13.64 26.14
N MET A 7 58.80 -13.50 27.46
CA MET A 7 57.69 -13.54 28.45
C MET A 7 56.84 -12.25 28.51
N SER A 8 57.31 -11.13 27.96
CA SER A 8 56.62 -9.83 28.04
C SER A 8 55.46 -9.68 27.03
N ARG A 9 55.60 -10.22 25.80
CA ARG A 9 54.56 -10.10 24.76
C ARG A 9 53.39 -11.08 24.96
N SER A 10 53.65 -12.26 25.51
CA SER A 10 52.61 -13.26 25.84
C SER A 10 51.67 -12.75 26.94
N ARG A 11 52.24 -12.18 28.03
CA ARG A 11 51.43 -11.61 29.12
C ARG A 11 50.56 -10.43 28.67
N ARG A 12 51.02 -9.58 27.75
CA ARG A 12 50.20 -8.46 27.23
C ARG A 12 49.02 -8.94 26.36
N ARG A 13 49.18 -10.03 25.60
CA ARG A 13 48.09 -10.60 24.78
C ARG A 13 47.06 -11.34 25.64
N VAL A 14 47.51 -12.04 26.68
CA VAL A 14 46.60 -12.72 27.63
C VAL A 14 45.84 -11.70 28.47
N VAL A 15 46.47 -10.61 28.91
CA VAL A 15 45.77 -9.53 29.64
C VAL A 15 44.75 -8.84 28.73
N ALA A 16 45.09 -8.53 27.47
CA ALA A 16 44.13 -7.93 26.54
C ALA A 16 42.94 -8.87 26.21
N ALA A 17 43.19 -10.17 26.06
CA ALA A 17 42.14 -11.16 25.81
C ALA A 17 41.22 -11.36 27.03
N VAL A 18 41.79 -11.38 28.23
CA VAL A 18 41.03 -11.49 29.49
C VAL A 18 40.25 -10.19 29.77
N SER A 19 40.80 -9.02 29.44
CA SER A 19 40.08 -7.74 29.51
C SER A 19 38.94 -7.65 28.51
N ALA A 20 39.10 -8.17 27.29
CA ALA A 20 38.04 -8.23 26.28
C ALA A 20 36.93 -9.22 26.68
N LEU A 21 37.29 -10.37 27.27
CA LEU A 21 36.34 -11.34 27.80
C LEU A 21 35.59 -10.81 29.03
N LEU A 22 36.27 -10.10 29.94
CA LEU A 22 35.63 -9.44 31.08
C LEU A 22 34.73 -8.27 30.64
N ALA A 23 35.11 -7.50 29.62
CA ALA A 23 34.25 -6.47 29.05
C ALA A 23 33.01 -7.07 28.38
N ALA A 24 33.15 -8.17 27.64
CA ALA A 24 32.04 -8.91 27.05
C ALA A 24 31.12 -9.54 28.10
N LEU A 25 31.68 -10.05 29.20
CA LEU A 25 30.91 -10.63 30.31
C LEU A 25 30.17 -9.55 31.12
N VAL A 26 30.77 -8.36 31.30
CA VAL A 26 30.13 -7.21 31.94
C VAL A 26 29.02 -6.63 31.05
N LEU A 27 29.19 -6.61 29.72
CA LEU A 27 28.12 -6.26 28.76
C LEU A 27 26.98 -7.29 28.73
N ALA A 28 27.26 -8.57 28.95
CA ALA A 28 26.24 -9.62 29.02
C ALA A 28 25.50 -9.71 30.38
N LEU A 29 26.07 -9.12 31.44
CA LEU A 29 25.50 -9.09 32.79
C LEU A 29 24.84 -7.75 33.15
N LEU A 30 24.88 -6.76 32.26
CA LEU A 30 24.01 -5.59 32.37
C LEU A 30 22.57 -6.09 32.31
N PRO A 31 21.69 -5.73 33.26
CA PRO A 31 20.28 -6.02 33.13
C PRO A 31 19.82 -5.40 31.81
N LEU A 32 19.44 -6.25 30.86
CA LEU A 32 18.72 -5.82 29.68
C LEU A 32 17.60 -4.90 30.18
N PRO A 33 17.54 -3.62 29.76
CA PRO A 33 16.40 -2.79 30.09
C PRO A 33 15.16 -3.61 29.72
N SER A 34 14.27 -3.77 30.69
CA SER A 34 13.00 -4.47 30.53
C SER A 34 12.45 -4.12 29.17
N ALA A 35 12.27 -5.13 28.32
CA ALA A 35 11.83 -5.06 26.93
C ALA A 35 11.38 -3.65 26.59
N ALA A 36 12.27 -2.87 25.95
CA ALA A 36 11.92 -1.57 25.42
C ALA A 36 10.56 -1.78 24.76
N THR A 37 9.55 -1.09 25.28
CA THR A 37 8.24 -0.96 24.66
C THR A 37 8.49 -0.98 23.18
N SER A 38 7.92 -1.96 22.47
CA SER A 38 7.92 -1.99 21.00
C SER A 38 7.75 -0.55 20.57
N ALA A 39 8.64 -0.06 19.70
CA ALA A 39 8.43 1.25 19.09
C ALA A 39 7.04 1.17 18.45
N ALA A 40 6.04 1.66 19.17
CA ALA A 40 4.74 1.90 18.60
C ALA A 40 5.06 2.84 17.46
N ALA A 41 4.53 2.53 16.27
CA ALA A 41 4.34 3.57 15.29
C ALA A 41 3.77 4.79 16.02
N ALA A 42 4.11 6.00 15.57
CA ALA A 42 3.59 7.22 16.15
C ALA A 42 2.07 7.37 15.88
N ASP A 43 1.26 6.40 16.31
CA ASP A 43 -0.19 6.39 16.27
C ASP A 43 -0.75 7.55 17.12
N GLY A 44 0.04 8.07 18.07
CA GLY A 44 -0.35 9.18 18.94
C GLY A 44 -0.22 10.59 18.32
N ALA A 45 0.60 10.81 17.30
CA ALA A 45 0.79 12.16 16.74
C ALA A 45 -0.29 12.54 15.70
N GLY A 46 -0.97 11.55 15.10
CA GLY A 46 -2.07 11.77 14.16
C GLY A 46 -3.36 12.22 14.86
N GLU A 47 -3.64 11.66 16.05
CA GLU A 47 -4.90 11.86 16.79
C GLU A 47 -5.11 13.31 17.28
N ASP A 48 -4.06 14.13 17.39
CA ASP A 48 -4.16 15.56 17.76
C ASP A 48 -4.98 16.39 16.75
N SER A 49 -5.18 15.86 15.54
CA SER A 49 -6.01 16.47 14.49
C SER A 49 -7.27 15.68 14.18
N ALA A 50 -7.65 14.72 15.03
CA ALA A 50 -8.84 13.93 14.79
C ALA A 50 -10.11 14.79 14.79
N VAL A 51 -11.01 14.51 13.84
CA VAL A 51 -12.30 15.19 13.73
C VAL A 51 -13.42 14.16 13.73
N THR A 52 -14.38 14.33 14.63
CA THR A 52 -15.61 13.54 14.67
C THR A 52 -16.78 14.35 14.14
N VAL A 53 -17.49 13.80 13.15
CA VAL A 53 -18.74 14.34 12.59
C VAL A 53 -19.90 13.40 12.93
N THR A 54 -21.08 13.98 13.12
CA THR A 54 -22.30 13.23 13.45
C THR A 54 -23.28 13.29 12.28
N GLY A 55 -23.90 12.16 11.97
CA GLY A 55 -24.92 12.06 10.94
C GLY A 55 -26.14 12.91 11.27
N LYS A 56 -26.82 13.38 10.22
CA LYS A 56 -28.03 14.19 10.36
C LYS A 56 -29.26 13.30 10.52
N GLN A 57 -30.28 13.83 11.18
CA GLN A 57 -31.60 13.23 11.16
C GLN A 57 -32.21 13.43 9.76
N GLY A 58 -32.22 12.36 8.97
CA GLY A 58 -32.89 12.32 7.67
C GLY A 58 -34.37 11.97 7.79
N ARG A 59 -35.05 11.79 6.64
CA ARG A 59 -36.47 11.42 6.57
C ARG A 59 -36.82 10.15 7.35
N TYR A 60 -35.91 9.18 7.36
CA TYR A 60 -36.07 7.88 8.01
C TYR A 60 -35.29 7.78 9.33
N ASP A 61 -34.53 8.82 9.68
CA ASP A 61 -33.67 8.88 10.87
C ASP A 61 -32.66 7.72 11.00
N ASP A 62 -32.19 7.19 9.87
CA ASP A 62 -31.25 6.06 9.83
C ASP A 62 -29.85 6.42 10.37
N PHE A 63 -29.50 7.72 10.44
CA PHE A 63 -28.11 8.17 10.60
C PHE A 63 -27.84 9.11 11.77
N SER A 64 -28.85 9.55 12.54
CA SER A 64 -28.63 10.49 13.65
C SER A 64 -27.72 9.96 14.77
N LYS A 65 -27.61 8.64 14.88
CA LYS A 65 -26.71 7.96 15.83
C LYS A 65 -25.29 7.74 15.28
N LEU A 66 -25.11 7.88 13.97
CA LEU A 66 -23.83 7.62 13.31
C LEU A 66 -22.83 8.72 13.69
N LYS A 67 -21.68 8.32 14.21
CA LYS A 67 -20.53 9.20 14.44
C LYS A 67 -19.34 8.67 13.69
N VAL A 68 -18.76 9.49 12.82
CA VAL A 68 -17.59 9.14 12.02
C VAL A 68 -16.41 9.97 12.48
N THR A 69 -15.28 9.33 12.74
CA THR A 69 -14.03 9.96 13.17
C THR A 69 -12.96 9.75 12.11
N VAL A 70 -12.42 10.86 11.61
CA VAL A 70 -11.22 10.88 10.78
C VAL A 70 -10.05 11.16 11.71
N HIS A 71 -9.15 10.20 11.88
CA HIS A 71 -8.15 10.23 12.95
C HIS A 71 -6.99 11.20 12.69
N GLN A 72 -6.82 11.67 11.45
CA GLN A 72 -5.86 12.72 11.11
C GLN A 72 -6.46 13.63 10.04
N THR A 73 -6.46 14.94 10.27
CA THR A 73 -6.97 15.94 9.31
C THR A 73 -5.96 17.02 8.97
N LYS A 74 -4.80 17.06 9.63
CA LYS A 74 -3.75 18.07 9.39
C LYS A 74 -2.43 17.42 9.02
N ASN A 75 -1.57 18.22 8.39
CA ASN A 75 -0.24 17.82 7.92
C ASN A 75 -0.33 16.55 7.05
N LEU A 76 -1.39 16.47 6.24
CA LEU A 76 -1.62 15.34 5.37
C LEU A 76 -0.68 15.43 4.17
N ARG A 77 -0.32 14.26 3.68
CA ARG A 77 0.36 14.03 2.40
C ARG A 77 -0.38 12.87 1.75
N SER A 78 0.07 12.42 0.60
CA SER A 78 -0.42 11.15 0.07
C SER A 78 -0.16 9.98 1.03
N GLN A 79 -1.21 9.51 1.71
CA GLN A 79 -1.08 8.54 2.81
C GLN A 79 -2.40 7.83 3.13
N GLY A 80 -2.33 6.78 3.96
CA GLY A 80 -3.51 6.17 4.56
C GLY A 80 -3.98 6.95 5.79
N VAL A 81 -5.27 7.28 5.85
CA VAL A 81 -5.92 7.94 6.99
C VAL A 81 -6.95 6.99 7.58
N ARG A 82 -6.78 6.65 8.87
CA ARG A 82 -7.75 5.81 9.58
C ARG A 82 -9.07 6.56 9.73
N VAL A 83 -10.17 5.92 9.35
CA VAL A 83 -11.54 6.41 9.51
C VAL A 83 -12.32 5.36 10.24
N THR A 84 -12.88 5.70 11.40
CA THR A 84 -13.73 4.80 12.18
C THR A 84 -15.11 5.38 12.38
N TRP A 85 -16.09 4.53 12.65
CA TRP A 85 -17.43 4.99 13.02
C TRP A 85 -18.09 4.08 14.05
N GLN A 86 -19.12 4.63 14.68
CA GLN A 86 -19.97 3.94 15.63
C GLN A 86 -21.42 4.40 15.50
N GLY A 87 -22.36 3.58 15.97
CA GLY A 87 -23.79 3.88 15.95
C GLY A 87 -24.45 3.67 14.58
N GLY A 88 -23.77 2.97 13.66
CA GLY A 88 -24.35 2.53 12.39
C GLY A 88 -25.17 1.25 12.57
N ALA A 89 -26.15 1.03 11.69
CA ALA A 89 -26.80 -0.27 11.58
C ALA A 89 -25.82 -1.28 10.93
N PRO A 90 -25.79 -2.55 11.37
CA PRO A 90 -24.93 -3.56 10.75
C PRO A 90 -25.20 -3.70 9.25
N THR A 91 -24.13 -3.81 8.46
CA THR A 91 -24.22 -4.04 7.02
C THR A 91 -24.88 -5.40 6.76
N ILE A 92 -25.87 -5.40 5.88
CA ILE A 92 -26.51 -6.63 5.43
C ILE A 92 -26.00 -6.94 4.02
N ASP A 93 -25.23 -8.02 3.90
CA ASP A 93 -24.69 -8.47 2.63
C ASP A 93 -25.66 -9.37 1.86
N GLY A 94 -25.84 -9.04 0.59
CA GLY A 94 -26.33 -9.94 -0.44
C GLY A 94 -25.29 -10.20 -1.52
N GLN A 95 -25.52 -11.23 -2.36
CA GLN A 95 -24.58 -11.60 -3.43
C GLN A 95 -24.24 -10.44 -4.38
N ASN A 96 -25.10 -9.40 -4.48
CA ASN A 96 -24.91 -8.25 -5.36
C ASN A 96 -25.38 -6.91 -4.76
N ALA A 97 -25.67 -6.83 -3.45
CA ALA A 97 -26.22 -5.62 -2.83
C ALA A 97 -25.98 -5.58 -1.32
N ALA A 98 -25.42 -4.47 -0.85
CA ALA A 98 -25.36 -4.15 0.57
C ALA A 98 -26.38 -3.06 0.90
N VAL A 99 -26.90 -3.05 2.14
CA VAL A 99 -27.54 -1.90 2.80
C VAL A 99 -26.81 -1.64 4.11
N ASN A 100 -26.97 -0.45 4.69
CA ASN A 100 -26.29 -0.04 5.93
C ASN A 100 -24.76 -0.02 5.80
N PHE A 101 -24.25 0.77 4.86
CA PHE A 101 -22.81 0.94 4.60
C PHE A 101 -22.49 2.42 4.40
N LEU A 102 -21.21 2.76 4.43
CA LEU A 102 -20.75 4.12 4.11
C LEU A 102 -20.10 4.15 2.73
N GLN A 103 -20.37 5.22 2.00
CA GLN A 103 -19.62 5.61 0.81
C GLN A 103 -18.72 6.79 1.18
N ILE A 104 -17.40 6.62 1.00
CA ILE A 104 -16.40 7.61 1.41
C ILE A 104 -15.60 8.01 0.17
N MET A 105 -15.40 9.31 -0.03
CA MET A 105 -14.72 9.84 -1.22
C MET A 105 -13.92 11.08 -0.86
N GLN A 106 -12.86 11.34 -1.63
CA GLN A 106 -12.14 12.60 -1.57
C GLN A 106 -12.72 13.60 -2.57
N CYS A 107 -12.82 14.85 -2.16
CA CYS A 107 -13.26 15.93 -3.01
C CYS A 107 -12.34 17.13 -2.86
N TRP A 108 -12.28 17.96 -3.89
CA TRP A 108 -11.71 19.29 -3.79
C TRP A 108 -12.83 20.33 -3.64
N GLY A 109 -12.49 21.55 -3.23
CA GLY A 109 -13.43 22.65 -3.17
C GLY A 109 -12.94 23.73 -2.21
N ASP A 110 -13.00 24.98 -2.65
CA ASP A 110 -12.52 26.13 -1.88
C ASP A 110 -13.61 26.76 -1.00
N ASP A 111 -14.87 26.29 -1.11
CA ASP A 111 -15.98 26.74 -0.26
C ASP A 111 -15.81 26.19 1.17
N PRO A 112 -15.77 27.05 2.20
CA PRO A 112 -15.64 26.61 3.59
C PRO A 112 -16.81 25.74 4.08
N ALA A 113 -17.97 25.74 3.40
CA ALA A 113 -19.11 24.88 3.70
C ALA A 113 -18.94 23.43 3.20
N GLY A 114 -17.90 23.15 2.42
CA GLY A 114 -17.61 21.85 1.85
C GLY A 114 -17.79 21.81 0.33
N PRO A 115 -17.47 20.66 -0.30
CA PRO A 115 -17.44 20.52 -1.74
C PRO A 115 -18.86 20.39 -2.32
N ASP A 116 -18.99 20.73 -3.60
CA ASP A 116 -20.10 20.31 -4.44
C ASP A 116 -19.92 18.84 -4.86
N ARG A 117 -21.04 18.16 -5.13
CA ARG A 117 -21.04 16.75 -5.55
C ARG A 117 -20.28 16.49 -6.86
N ASP A 118 -20.13 17.50 -7.71
CA ASP A 118 -19.37 17.39 -8.96
C ASP A 118 -17.85 17.48 -8.73
N GLN A 119 -17.38 17.83 -7.53
CA GLN A 119 -15.96 17.96 -7.20
C GLN A 119 -15.36 16.70 -6.53
N CYS A 120 -16.15 15.62 -6.44
CA CYS A 120 -15.79 14.41 -5.72
C CYS A 120 -15.35 13.26 -6.63
N VAL A 121 -14.26 12.59 -6.25
CA VAL A 121 -13.73 11.39 -6.88
C VAL A 121 -14.60 10.21 -6.49
N PHE A 122 -15.57 9.90 -7.36
CA PHE A 122 -16.52 8.81 -7.17
C PHE A 122 -17.00 8.27 -8.52
N GLY A 123 -17.24 6.96 -8.60
CA GLY A 123 -17.65 6.22 -9.79
C GLY A 123 -16.50 5.83 -10.71
N GLY A 124 -15.28 5.72 -10.20
CA GLY A 124 -14.09 5.36 -10.97
C GLY A 124 -14.04 3.89 -11.35
N ASP A 125 -14.56 2.99 -10.52
CA ASP A 125 -14.39 1.54 -10.70
C ASP A 125 -15.23 0.90 -11.81
N GLY A 126 -16.21 1.61 -12.40
CA GLY A 126 -17.03 1.06 -13.48
C GLY A 126 -17.87 -0.20 -13.13
N SER A 127 -17.81 -0.69 -11.88
CA SER A 127 -18.44 -1.93 -11.42
C SER A 127 -19.93 -2.00 -11.73
N ILE A 128 -20.38 -3.23 -12.02
CA ILE A 128 -21.76 -3.63 -12.29
C ILE A 128 -22.56 -3.95 -11.02
N LEU A 129 -21.95 -3.91 -9.84
CA LEU A 129 -22.62 -4.21 -8.56
C LEU A 129 -23.45 -3.00 -8.09
N GLY A 130 -24.74 -2.99 -8.47
CA GLY A 130 -25.74 -1.99 -8.06
C GLY A 130 -25.56 -0.62 -8.74
N ALA A 131 -26.66 -0.01 -9.22
CA ALA A 131 -26.58 1.29 -9.89
C ALA A 131 -26.10 2.43 -8.95
N GLY A 132 -26.21 2.24 -7.62
CA GLY A 132 -25.84 3.24 -6.63
C GLY A 132 -24.34 3.47 -6.38
N ASN A 133 -23.46 2.86 -7.16
CA ASN A 133 -21.99 2.98 -7.06
C ASN A 133 -21.36 3.72 -8.25
N ARG A 134 -22.16 4.55 -8.92
CA ARG A 134 -21.75 5.21 -10.16
C ARG A 134 -22.14 6.69 -10.11
N ARG A 135 -21.69 7.46 -11.10
CA ARG A 135 -22.06 8.87 -11.28
C ARG A 135 -23.46 9.13 -11.88
N PRO A 136 -24.11 8.22 -12.63
CA PRO A 136 -25.53 8.32 -12.94
C PRO A 136 -26.35 8.45 -11.66
N VAL A 137 -27.26 9.41 -11.62
CA VAL A 137 -27.96 9.77 -10.38
C VAL A 137 -28.84 8.62 -9.87
N GLY A 138 -29.49 7.89 -10.79
CA GLY A 138 -30.52 6.91 -10.45
C GLY A 138 -31.86 7.58 -10.08
N PRO A 139 -32.79 6.84 -9.47
CA PRO A 139 -34.12 7.35 -9.11
C PRO A 139 -34.03 8.30 -7.90
N ASP A 140 -34.25 9.59 -8.12
CA ASP A 140 -34.30 10.60 -7.06
C ASP A 140 -35.31 11.71 -7.44
N PRO A 141 -36.55 11.70 -6.88
CA PRO A 141 -37.56 12.70 -7.16
C PRO A 141 -37.17 14.12 -6.71
N GLY A 142 -36.21 14.24 -5.80
CA GLY A 142 -35.65 15.52 -5.35
C GLY A 142 -34.54 16.06 -6.26
N GLU A 143 -34.16 15.31 -7.30
CA GLU A 143 -33.08 15.69 -8.20
C GLU A 143 -33.51 16.78 -9.20
N THR A 144 -32.65 17.78 -9.37
CA THR A 144 -32.76 18.66 -10.54
C THR A 144 -32.04 17.98 -11.70
N PRO A 145 -32.71 17.71 -12.85
CA PRO A 145 -32.12 16.88 -13.89
C PRO A 145 -30.75 17.37 -14.36
N TYR A 146 -29.72 16.55 -14.18
CA TYR A 146 -28.44 16.76 -14.87
C TYR A 146 -28.59 16.46 -16.37
N PRO A 147 -27.95 17.24 -17.26
CA PRO A 147 -27.81 16.85 -18.66
C PRO A 147 -27.21 15.45 -18.77
N GLY A 148 -27.95 14.52 -19.40
CA GLY A 148 -27.52 13.13 -19.55
C GLY A 148 -27.70 12.22 -18.32
N GLY A 149 -28.34 12.71 -17.23
CA GLY A 149 -28.72 11.88 -16.07
C GLY A 149 -27.55 11.44 -15.17
N PHE A 150 -26.41 12.11 -15.23
CA PHE A 150 -25.23 11.83 -14.39
C PHE A 150 -24.61 13.11 -13.84
N VAL A 151 -23.96 12.99 -12.68
CA VAL A 151 -23.19 14.09 -12.09
C VAL A 151 -21.79 14.09 -12.74
N PRO A 152 -21.39 15.10 -13.53
CA PRO A 152 -20.03 15.15 -14.08
C PRO A 152 -18.99 15.32 -12.98
N PHE A 153 -17.77 14.87 -13.20
CA PHE A 153 -16.64 15.25 -12.35
C PHE A 153 -16.02 16.51 -12.94
N ARG A 154 -15.96 17.56 -12.13
CA ARG A 154 -15.31 18.82 -12.44
C ARG A 154 -13.95 18.83 -11.75
N PRO A 155 -12.83 18.72 -12.49
CA PRO A 155 -11.50 18.81 -11.90
C PRO A 155 -11.23 20.24 -11.40
N VAL A 156 -10.20 20.36 -10.57
CA VAL A 156 -9.63 21.64 -10.15
C VAL A 156 -9.11 22.45 -11.34
N GLY A 157 -9.25 23.78 -11.29
CA GLY A 157 -8.76 24.68 -12.34
C GLY A 157 -9.63 24.71 -13.60
N ASP A 158 -9.01 24.89 -14.76
CA ASP A 158 -9.68 25.13 -16.05
C ASP A 158 -9.88 23.87 -16.90
N LEU A 159 -9.61 22.68 -16.33
CA LEU A 159 -9.77 21.42 -17.05
C LEU A 159 -11.27 21.11 -17.25
N PRO A 160 -11.66 20.53 -18.41
CA PRO A 160 -13.07 20.32 -18.74
C PRO A 160 -13.71 19.23 -17.87
N PRO A 161 -14.99 19.36 -17.48
CA PRO A 161 -15.69 18.30 -16.76
C PRO A 161 -15.82 17.01 -17.59
N THR A 162 -15.97 15.88 -16.90
CA THR A 162 -16.25 14.60 -17.58
C THR A 162 -17.58 14.62 -18.32
N LYS A 163 -17.64 13.90 -19.44
CA LYS A 163 -18.74 13.98 -20.40
C LYS A 163 -19.70 12.79 -20.34
N SER A 164 -19.32 11.70 -19.66
CA SER A 164 -20.16 10.52 -19.50
C SER A 164 -19.82 9.74 -18.23
N SER A 165 -20.66 8.78 -17.87
CA SER A 165 -20.41 7.86 -16.75
C SER A 165 -19.28 6.85 -16.98
N HIS A 166 -18.74 6.79 -18.20
CA HIS A 166 -17.59 5.93 -18.57
C HIS A 166 -16.39 6.77 -18.99
N ASP A 167 -16.41 8.07 -18.68
CA ASP A 167 -15.31 8.98 -18.93
C ASP A 167 -14.35 8.93 -17.73
N PHE A 168 -13.32 8.08 -17.86
CA PHE A 168 -12.27 7.86 -16.86
C PHE A 168 -11.05 8.78 -17.07
N THR A 169 -11.24 9.96 -17.66
CA THR A 169 -10.14 10.89 -17.99
C THR A 169 -9.28 11.26 -16.77
N TYR A 170 -9.88 11.33 -15.57
CA TYR A 170 -9.19 11.82 -14.37
C TYR A 170 -8.90 10.74 -13.32
N PHE A 171 -9.78 9.75 -13.21
CA PHE A 171 -9.66 8.60 -12.31
C PHE A 171 -10.50 7.45 -12.85
N GLY A 172 -10.09 6.23 -12.52
CA GLY A 172 -10.68 4.98 -12.92
C GLY A 172 -10.53 3.90 -11.85
N PRO A 173 -10.69 2.62 -12.20
CA PRO A 173 -10.71 1.51 -11.24
C PRO A 173 -9.42 1.31 -10.44
N LEU A 174 -8.30 1.77 -10.97
CA LEU A 174 -6.97 1.44 -10.44
C LEU A 174 -6.37 2.55 -9.58
N ASP A 175 -6.88 3.78 -9.68
CA ASP A 175 -6.33 4.99 -9.05
C ASP A 175 -7.37 5.81 -8.27
N THR A 176 -8.66 5.48 -8.35
CA THR A 176 -9.68 6.07 -7.47
C THR A 176 -9.43 5.70 -6.00
N ASN A 177 -9.68 6.64 -5.09
CA ASN A 177 -9.60 6.42 -3.65
C ASN A 177 -10.96 6.21 -2.97
N GLU A 178 -12.04 6.11 -3.75
CA GLU A 178 -13.39 5.91 -3.23
C GLU A 178 -13.53 4.60 -2.43
N GLN A 179 -14.22 4.67 -1.29
CA GLN A 179 -14.70 3.50 -0.55
C GLN A 179 -16.19 3.35 -0.81
N ARG A 180 -16.58 2.36 -1.59
CA ARG A 180 -17.98 2.20 -2.03
C ARG A 180 -18.84 1.45 -1.04
N PHE A 181 -18.22 0.56 -0.27
CA PHE A 181 -18.90 -0.38 0.63
C PHE A 181 -18.13 -0.49 1.94
N ALA A 182 -17.94 0.63 2.64
CA ALA A 182 -17.35 0.60 3.96
C ALA A 182 -18.35 -0.04 4.94
N ARG A 183 -18.02 -1.23 5.44
CA ARG A 183 -18.91 -2.13 6.18
C ARG A 183 -19.02 -1.76 7.66
N THR A 184 -20.24 -1.70 8.15
CA THR A 184 -20.55 -1.62 9.58
C THR A 184 -20.69 -3.04 10.15
N TYR A 185 -19.91 -3.32 11.19
CA TYR A 185 -19.90 -4.59 11.91
C TYR A 185 -21.18 -4.81 12.74
N ALA A 186 -21.33 -6.02 13.26
CA ALA A 186 -22.51 -6.44 14.03
C ALA A 186 -22.73 -5.62 15.32
N ASP A 187 -21.68 -5.02 15.87
CA ASP A 187 -21.73 -4.15 17.06
C ASP A 187 -22.04 -2.68 16.73
N GLY A 188 -22.27 -2.36 15.45
CA GLY A 188 -22.57 -1.01 14.97
C GLY A 188 -21.34 -0.12 14.80
N THR A 189 -20.13 -0.68 14.90
CA THR A 189 -18.87 0.01 14.59
C THR A 189 -18.38 -0.30 13.19
N GLY A 190 -17.38 0.44 12.70
CA GLY A 190 -16.69 0.10 11.47
C GLY A 190 -15.41 0.90 11.30
N GLU A 191 -14.56 0.46 10.38
CA GLU A 191 -13.26 1.05 10.11
C GLU A 191 -12.86 0.86 8.65
N VAL A 192 -12.19 1.88 8.10
CA VAL A 192 -11.40 1.79 6.87
C VAL A 192 -10.12 2.61 6.99
N THR A 193 -9.09 2.21 6.24
CA THR A 193 -7.95 3.08 5.94
C THR A 193 -8.22 3.79 4.62
N PHE A 194 -8.61 5.05 4.68
CA PHE A 194 -8.90 5.88 3.51
C PHE A 194 -7.61 6.37 2.85
N GLU A 195 -7.50 6.24 1.53
CA GLU A 195 -6.36 6.78 0.78
C GLU A 195 -6.56 8.28 0.52
N ALA A 196 -5.89 9.12 1.30
CA ALA A 196 -5.80 10.55 0.98
C ALA A 196 -4.76 10.73 -0.13
N GLN A 197 -5.15 11.36 -1.23
CA GLN A 197 -4.27 11.65 -2.38
C GLN A 197 -4.00 13.16 -2.43
N ASP A 198 -2.73 13.55 -2.51
CA ASP A 198 -2.35 14.94 -2.76
C ASP A 198 -2.39 15.29 -4.26
N GLY A 199 -2.05 16.53 -4.59
CA GLY A 199 -2.04 17.05 -5.96
C GLY A 199 -0.96 16.47 -6.87
N ILE A 200 0.03 15.73 -6.34
CA ILE A 200 1.01 15.01 -7.15
C ILE A 200 0.41 13.68 -7.60
N GLN A 201 -0.23 12.94 -6.69
CA GLN A 201 -0.90 11.67 -7.03
C GLN A 201 -2.21 11.86 -7.79
N ALA A 202 -2.97 12.90 -7.44
CA ALA A 202 -4.27 13.22 -8.03
C ALA A 202 -4.33 14.71 -8.39
N SER A 203 -3.66 15.09 -9.47
CA SER A 203 -3.57 16.48 -9.94
C SER A 203 -4.93 17.14 -10.18
N HIS A 204 -5.95 16.35 -10.53
CA HIS A 204 -7.33 16.79 -10.72
C HIS A 204 -8.04 17.23 -9.42
N LEU A 205 -7.48 16.91 -8.25
CA LEU A 205 -7.93 17.41 -6.94
C LEU A 205 -7.14 18.64 -6.48
N GLY A 206 -5.84 18.68 -6.80
CA GLY A 206 -4.95 19.79 -6.45
C GLY A 206 -4.71 19.98 -4.95
N CYS A 207 -4.93 18.95 -4.12
CA CYS A 207 -4.72 19.03 -2.67
C CYS A 207 -3.24 19.29 -2.33
N GLY A 208 -2.96 20.19 -1.41
CA GLY A 208 -1.59 20.57 -1.04
C GLY A 208 -0.88 21.49 -2.05
N MET A 209 -1.43 21.69 -3.25
CA MET A 209 -0.85 22.64 -4.23
C MET A 209 -0.99 24.07 -3.74
N ASN A 210 -0.03 24.93 -4.06
CA ASN A 210 -0.05 26.32 -3.69
C ASN A 210 -1.21 27.06 -4.41
N THR A 211 -2.07 27.70 -3.62
CA THR A 211 -3.19 28.53 -4.07
C THR A 211 -2.91 30.03 -3.97
N ALA A 212 -1.78 30.41 -3.37
CA ALA A 212 -1.41 31.81 -3.23
C ALA A 212 -0.99 32.42 -4.57
N PRO A 213 -1.23 33.74 -4.78
CA PRO A 213 -0.70 34.44 -5.94
C PRO A 213 0.83 34.35 -6.01
N ALA A 214 1.38 34.35 -7.23
CA ALA A 214 2.82 34.34 -7.44
C ALA A 214 3.52 35.46 -6.63
N GLY A 215 4.56 35.09 -5.88
CA GLY A 215 5.32 36.01 -5.03
C GLY A 215 4.74 36.25 -3.64
N SER A 216 3.63 35.60 -3.27
CA SER A 216 3.10 35.56 -1.90
C SER A 216 3.56 34.30 -1.17
N ASP A 217 3.39 34.29 0.16
CA ASP A 217 3.65 33.10 0.96
C ASP A 217 2.77 31.93 0.48
N PRO A 218 3.33 30.73 0.27
CA PRO A 218 2.58 29.59 -0.21
C PRO A 218 1.42 29.21 0.72
N VAL A 219 0.24 28.97 0.16
CA VAL A 219 -0.95 28.49 0.87
C VAL A 219 -1.37 27.15 0.26
N PRO A 220 -1.11 26.02 0.95
CA PRO A 220 -1.49 24.70 0.43
C PRO A 220 -3.01 24.57 0.38
N ARG A 221 -3.54 24.07 -0.74
CA ARG A 221 -4.97 23.79 -0.90
C ARG A 221 -5.41 22.71 0.10
N HIS A 222 -6.49 22.99 0.81
CA HIS A 222 -7.20 21.96 1.57
C HIS A 222 -8.14 21.18 0.64
N CYS A 223 -8.50 19.98 1.05
CA CYS A 223 -9.50 19.15 0.39
C CYS A 223 -10.50 18.62 1.41
N TRP A 224 -11.35 17.70 0.99
CA TRP A 224 -12.44 17.20 1.81
C TRP A 224 -12.51 15.68 1.75
N LEU A 225 -12.73 15.07 2.91
CA LEU A 225 -13.24 13.72 3.01
C LEU A 225 -14.75 13.81 3.18
N VAL A 226 -15.49 13.20 2.26
CA VAL A 226 -16.95 13.19 2.28
C VAL A 226 -17.43 11.78 2.55
N VAL A 227 -18.34 11.67 3.52
CA VAL A 227 -19.01 10.42 3.88
C VAL A 227 -20.48 10.54 3.56
N VAL A 228 -20.99 9.66 2.70
CA VAL A 228 -22.41 9.55 2.37
C VAL A 228 -22.93 8.23 2.94
N PRO A 229 -23.70 8.27 4.05
CA PRO A 229 -24.23 7.05 4.65
C PRO A 229 -25.39 6.49 3.82
N ARG A 230 -25.47 5.17 3.70
CA ARG A 230 -26.50 4.45 2.94
C ARG A 230 -27.28 3.51 3.86
N GLY A 231 -28.59 3.74 3.97
CA GLY A 231 -29.50 3.00 4.84
C GLY A 231 -30.23 1.88 4.10
N THR A 232 -31.47 1.61 4.51
CA THR A 232 -32.35 0.61 3.86
C THR A 232 -33.25 1.20 2.78
N HIS A 233 -33.28 2.53 2.62
CA HIS A 233 -34.13 3.20 1.64
C HIS A 233 -33.30 3.80 0.49
N ASP A 234 -33.84 3.69 -0.72
CA ASP A 234 -33.33 4.41 -1.89
C ASP A 234 -33.76 5.88 -1.88
N ALA A 235 -33.20 6.72 -2.77
CA ALA A 235 -33.48 8.15 -2.79
C ALA A 235 -34.93 8.49 -3.16
N ASP A 236 -35.64 7.61 -3.88
CA ASP A 236 -37.07 7.72 -4.14
C ASP A 236 -37.96 7.27 -2.97
N GLY A 237 -37.35 6.73 -1.90
CA GLY A 237 -38.02 6.25 -0.71
C GLY A 237 -38.41 4.76 -0.75
N THR A 238 -38.04 4.03 -1.80
CA THR A 238 -38.22 2.58 -1.89
C THR A 238 -37.39 1.87 -0.81
N GLU A 239 -38.03 1.04 0.02
CA GLU A 239 -37.34 0.24 1.04
C GLU A 239 -36.79 -1.07 0.47
N ILE A 240 -35.51 -1.34 0.73
CA ILE A 240 -34.81 -2.56 0.38
C ILE A 240 -35.03 -3.61 1.47
N THR A 241 -36.06 -4.43 1.28
CA THR A 241 -36.50 -5.44 2.27
C THR A 241 -35.83 -6.81 2.11
N LYS A 242 -35.21 -7.09 0.97
CA LYS A 242 -34.55 -8.37 0.66
C LYS A 242 -33.26 -8.14 -0.13
N PRO A 243 -32.18 -7.64 0.52
CA PRO A 243 -30.92 -7.29 -0.15
C PRO A 243 -30.24 -8.46 -0.90
N ASN A 244 -30.70 -9.70 -0.71
CA ASN A 244 -30.13 -10.89 -1.35
C ASN A 244 -30.81 -11.28 -2.67
N GLN A 245 -31.80 -10.50 -3.14
CA GLN A 245 -32.54 -10.78 -4.37
C GLN A 245 -32.20 -9.77 -5.48
N ALA A 246 -32.07 -10.25 -6.71
CA ALA A 246 -31.80 -9.41 -7.88
C ALA A 246 -32.89 -8.33 -8.03
N GLY A 247 -32.48 -7.08 -8.27
CA GLY A 247 -33.38 -5.92 -8.37
C GLY A 247 -33.78 -5.30 -7.03
N ASN A 248 -33.31 -5.85 -5.90
CA ASN A 248 -33.58 -5.30 -4.56
C ASN A 248 -32.30 -4.74 -3.95
N SER A 249 -31.77 -3.70 -4.59
CA SER A 249 -30.55 -3.01 -4.17
C SER A 249 -30.71 -1.50 -4.28
N LEU A 250 -29.88 -0.74 -3.58
CA LEU A 250 -29.88 0.72 -3.72
C LEU A 250 -29.40 1.09 -5.14
N GLN A 251 -30.25 1.80 -5.88
CA GLN A 251 -30.01 2.22 -7.26
C GLN A 251 -29.47 3.64 -7.37
N SER A 252 -29.83 4.54 -6.45
CA SER A 252 -29.37 5.92 -6.51
C SER A 252 -27.90 6.08 -6.10
N SER A 253 -27.20 6.99 -6.77
CA SER A 253 -25.82 7.37 -6.47
C SER A 253 -25.72 8.11 -5.13
N PRO A 254 -24.60 8.03 -4.39
CA PRO A 254 -24.35 8.94 -3.27
C PRO A 254 -24.35 10.42 -3.69
N LEU A 255 -24.15 10.69 -4.99
CA LEU A 255 -24.17 12.03 -5.55
C LEU A 255 -25.60 12.52 -5.87
N SER A 256 -26.63 11.68 -5.70
CA SER A 256 -28.03 12.12 -5.86
C SER A 256 -28.37 13.20 -4.82
N ALA A 257 -29.25 14.15 -5.16
CA ALA A 257 -29.58 15.27 -4.28
C ALA A 257 -30.03 14.81 -2.88
N THR A 258 -30.89 13.78 -2.82
CA THR A 258 -31.42 13.22 -1.58
C THR A 258 -30.33 12.54 -0.73
N ASN A 259 -29.46 11.74 -1.35
CA ASN A 259 -28.36 11.08 -0.63
C ASN A 259 -27.29 12.11 -0.20
N TRP A 260 -26.93 13.03 -1.08
CA TRP A 260 -25.93 14.07 -0.85
C TRP A 260 -26.32 15.02 0.28
N ALA A 261 -27.61 15.22 0.53
CA ALA A 261 -28.11 16.01 1.66
C ALA A 261 -27.74 15.40 3.02
N GLN A 262 -27.54 14.07 3.09
CA GLN A 262 -27.14 13.34 4.30
C GLN A 262 -25.63 13.28 4.52
N ARG A 263 -24.84 13.85 3.60
CA ARG A 263 -23.37 13.78 3.69
C ARG A 263 -22.83 14.42 4.96
N MET A 264 -21.73 13.87 5.43
CA MET A 264 -20.85 14.48 6.41
C MET A 264 -19.55 14.88 5.71
N VAL A 265 -19.05 16.07 6.01
CA VAL A 265 -17.86 16.65 5.38
C VAL A 265 -16.80 16.90 6.43
N VAL A 266 -15.57 16.46 6.16
CA VAL A 266 -14.41 16.67 7.01
C VAL A 266 -13.32 17.34 6.17
N ARG A 267 -12.85 18.50 6.63
CA ARG A 267 -11.75 19.21 5.98
C ARG A 267 -10.44 18.44 6.17
N LEU A 268 -9.64 18.38 5.12
CA LEU A 268 -8.33 17.75 5.06
C LEU A 268 -7.29 18.82 4.71
N ASP A 269 -6.41 19.15 5.65
CA ASP A 269 -5.32 20.12 5.48
C ASP A 269 -4.01 19.39 5.13
N PHE A 270 -3.57 19.56 3.88
CA PHE A 270 -2.36 18.97 3.35
C PHE A 270 -1.13 19.85 3.60
N GLN A 271 0.04 19.22 3.71
CA GLN A 271 1.32 19.90 3.58
C GLN A 271 1.47 20.41 2.14
N PRO A 272 2.26 21.49 1.93
CA PRO A 272 2.63 21.91 0.58
C PRO A 272 3.28 20.75 -0.18
N VAL A 273 2.86 20.52 -1.42
CA VAL A 273 3.47 19.49 -2.31
C VAL A 273 4.22 20.10 -3.49
N ASP A 274 4.17 21.42 -3.62
CA ASP A 274 4.92 22.22 -4.56
C ASP A 274 5.69 23.34 -3.83
N ALA A 275 6.64 23.95 -4.55
CA ALA A 275 7.38 25.12 -4.08
C ALA A 275 8.10 24.96 -2.71
N PHE A 276 8.73 23.81 -2.48
CA PHE A 276 9.44 23.52 -1.21
C PHE A 276 10.62 24.46 -0.93
N CYS A 277 11.34 24.86 -1.98
CA CYS A 277 12.60 25.61 -1.89
C CYS A 277 12.52 26.88 -2.74
N PRO A 278 13.07 28.02 -2.29
CA PRO A 278 13.17 29.22 -3.09
C PRO A 278 13.88 28.96 -4.43
N GLN A 279 13.39 29.58 -5.50
CA GLN A 279 13.99 29.45 -6.83
C GLN A 279 15.40 30.04 -6.86
N GLY A 280 16.30 29.42 -7.63
CA GLY A 280 17.67 29.90 -7.85
C GLY A 280 18.66 29.57 -6.73
N GLN A 281 18.26 28.76 -5.73
CA GLN A 281 19.20 28.21 -4.75
C GLN A 281 20.14 27.18 -5.41
N PRO A 282 21.41 27.08 -4.96
CA PRO A 282 22.30 26.01 -5.40
C PRO A 282 21.71 24.63 -5.08
N GLU A 283 21.80 23.72 -6.04
CA GLU A 283 21.37 22.33 -5.87
C GLU A 283 22.55 21.46 -5.41
N LEU A 284 22.31 20.66 -4.37
CA LEU A 284 23.21 19.65 -3.87
C LEU A 284 22.60 18.28 -4.17
N PRO A 285 23.11 17.55 -5.18
CA PRO A 285 22.59 16.23 -5.50
C PRO A 285 22.94 15.24 -4.39
N THR A 286 21.96 14.43 -4.03
CA THR A 286 22.04 13.34 -3.06
C THR A 286 21.35 12.12 -3.65
N VAL A 287 21.84 10.92 -3.33
CA VAL A 287 21.31 9.67 -3.89
C VAL A 287 21.16 8.64 -2.78
N GLY A 288 20.25 7.68 -2.90
CA GLY A 288 20.31 6.55 -1.99
C GLY A 288 19.04 5.74 -1.82
N SER A 289 19.09 4.94 -0.76
CA SER A 289 18.05 4.01 -0.32
C SER A 289 16.68 4.66 -0.31
N GLU A 290 15.72 3.92 -0.86
CA GLU A 290 14.29 4.24 -0.74
C GLU A 290 13.85 4.46 0.72
N LEU A 291 14.50 3.79 1.68
CA LEU A 291 14.19 3.97 3.11
C LEU A 291 14.33 5.42 3.58
N MET A 292 14.96 6.28 2.77
CA MET A 292 15.13 7.71 3.06
C MET A 292 14.25 8.68 2.28
N THR A 293 13.48 8.21 1.31
CA THR A 293 12.61 9.05 0.47
C THR A 293 11.67 9.91 1.30
N ASP A 294 10.92 9.31 2.24
CA ASP A 294 9.94 10.04 3.07
C ASP A 294 10.59 11.04 4.03
N ALA A 295 11.73 10.67 4.63
CA ALA A 295 12.41 11.53 5.59
C ALA A 295 13.02 12.75 4.89
N VAL A 296 13.76 12.54 3.79
CA VAL A 296 14.36 13.64 3.02
C VAL A 296 13.30 14.58 2.48
N THR A 297 12.21 14.05 1.90
CA THR A 297 11.08 14.85 1.43
C THR A 297 10.49 15.69 2.56
N SER A 298 10.34 15.13 3.76
CA SER A 298 9.84 15.87 4.93
C SER A 298 10.81 16.94 5.47
N TRP A 299 12.12 16.74 5.31
CA TRP A 299 13.14 17.66 5.79
C TRP A 299 13.40 18.81 4.81
N GLN A 300 13.22 18.56 3.52
CA GLN A 300 13.56 19.46 2.42
C GLN A 300 13.02 20.89 2.61
N PRO A 301 11.75 21.14 3.00
CA PRO A 301 11.24 22.51 3.19
C PRO A 301 12.03 23.29 4.25
N LYS A 302 12.43 22.62 5.34
CA LYS A 302 13.19 23.24 6.42
C LYS A 302 14.67 23.37 6.09
N LEU A 303 15.24 22.39 5.41
CA LEU A 303 16.65 22.41 5.00
C LEU A 303 16.91 23.51 3.97
N CYS A 304 16.03 23.68 2.98
CA CYS A 304 16.17 24.73 1.96
C CYS A 304 16.15 26.14 2.55
N SER A 305 15.20 26.40 3.46
CA SER A 305 15.11 27.71 4.12
C SER A 305 16.24 27.98 5.11
N SER A 306 16.76 26.96 5.79
CA SER A 306 17.81 27.13 6.82
C SER A 306 19.23 27.14 6.26
N THR A 307 19.50 26.41 5.18
CA THR A 307 20.84 26.28 4.59
C THR A 307 21.04 27.15 3.36
N GLY A 308 19.96 27.59 2.71
CA GLY A 308 20.02 28.29 1.43
C GLY A 308 20.37 27.39 0.24
N ASN A 309 20.36 26.06 0.41
CA ASN A 309 20.62 25.07 -0.65
C ASN A 309 19.44 24.12 -0.82
N THR A 310 19.21 23.70 -2.06
CA THR A 310 18.23 22.65 -2.39
C THR A 310 18.93 21.30 -2.39
N PHE A 311 18.52 20.38 -1.51
CA PHE A 311 18.99 19.00 -1.55
C PHE A 311 18.12 18.20 -2.52
N ALA A 312 18.68 17.88 -3.69
CA ALA A 312 17.98 17.10 -4.71
C ALA A 312 18.23 15.61 -4.45
N PHE A 313 17.21 14.88 -4.01
CA PHE A 313 17.33 13.46 -3.70
C PHE A 313 16.84 12.59 -4.84
N THR A 314 17.70 11.66 -5.26
CA THR A 314 17.38 10.63 -6.24
C THR A 314 17.34 9.28 -5.53
N GLN A 315 16.16 8.67 -5.46
CA GLN A 315 16.02 7.30 -4.98
C GLN A 315 16.72 6.34 -5.94
N GLY A 316 17.45 5.37 -5.38
CA GLY A 316 18.11 4.31 -6.15
C GLY A 316 18.58 3.16 -5.26
N GLY A 317 19.00 2.07 -5.89
CA GLY A 317 19.54 0.92 -5.19
C GLY A 317 20.83 1.30 -4.47
N GLU A 318 21.05 0.77 -3.27
CA GLU A 318 22.18 1.21 -2.44
C GLU A 318 23.54 0.89 -3.07
N GLU A 319 23.63 -0.13 -3.94
CA GLU A 319 24.83 -0.40 -4.72
C GLU A 319 25.16 0.73 -5.71
N GLU A 320 24.14 1.22 -6.44
CA GLU A 320 24.30 2.35 -7.34
C GLU A 320 24.69 3.62 -6.58
N ALA A 321 24.04 3.89 -5.44
CA ALA A 321 24.36 5.02 -4.58
C ALA A 321 25.81 4.97 -4.08
N ARG A 322 26.31 3.79 -3.67
CA ARG A 322 27.74 3.61 -3.32
C ARG A 322 28.65 3.92 -4.51
N GLY A 323 28.28 3.47 -5.71
CA GLY A 323 29.02 3.75 -6.95
C GLY A 323 29.08 5.24 -7.28
N GLN A 324 27.96 5.95 -7.16
CA GLN A 324 27.86 7.38 -7.45
C GLN A 324 28.66 8.24 -6.44
N VAL A 325 28.62 7.91 -5.15
CA VAL A 325 29.43 8.61 -4.12
C VAL A 325 30.93 8.44 -4.32
N LEU A 326 31.35 7.32 -4.92
CA LEU A 326 32.75 7.06 -5.24
C LEU A 326 33.18 7.64 -6.60
N SER A 327 32.25 8.17 -7.40
CA SER A 327 32.55 8.77 -8.68
C SER A 327 33.43 10.02 -8.52
N THR A 328 34.32 10.23 -9.48
CA THR A 328 35.22 11.39 -9.53
C THR A 328 34.74 12.48 -10.50
N SER A 329 33.56 12.30 -11.11
CA SER A 329 32.94 13.33 -11.94
C SER A 329 32.56 14.55 -11.10
N ALA A 330 32.69 15.75 -11.68
CA ALA A 330 32.32 16.99 -11.00
C ALA A 330 30.85 17.02 -10.55
N ASP A 331 29.97 16.32 -11.26
CA ASP A 331 28.53 16.23 -10.99
C ASP A 331 28.15 15.06 -10.07
N ALA A 332 29.13 14.32 -9.51
CA ALA A 332 28.85 13.20 -8.63
C ALA A 332 28.20 13.68 -7.31
N PRO A 333 27.15 13.01 -6.80
CA PRO A 333 26.60 13.32 -5.50
C PRO A 333 27.64 13.05 -4.41
N LEU A 334 27.91 14.05 -3.58
CA LEU A 334 28.87 13.96 -2.47
C LEU A 334 28.26 13.35 -1.20
N LEU A 335 26.95 13.09 -1.21
CA LEU A 335 26.18 12.50 -0.11
C LEU A 335 25.31 11.37 -0.65
N GLY A 336 25.53 10.17 -0.10
CA GLY A 336 24.72 9.00 -0.38
C GLY A 336 24.09 8.41 0.87
N PHE A 337 22.86 7.93 0.76
CA PHE A 337 22.15 7.22 1.81
C PHE A 337 22.17 5.72 1.51
N THR A 338 22.84 4.93 2.34
CA THR A 338 23.01 3.49 2.12
C THR A 338 22.77 2.71 3.40
N VAL A 339 22.33 1.47 3.25
CA VAL A 339 22.15 0.54 4.37
C VAL A 339 23.49 -0.08 4.73
N ASP A 340 24.16 -0.73 3.77
CA ASP A 340 25.54 -1.16 3.95
C ASP A 340 26.51 0.00 3.67
N PRO A 341 27.62 0.08 4.44
CA PRO A 341 28.59 1.15 4.26
C PRO A 341 29.31 1.03 2.91
N VAL A 342 29.70 2.18 2.35
CA VAL A 342 30.65 2.22 1.23
C VAL A 342 31.97 1.57 1.67
N ALA A 343 32.34 0.45 1.04
CA ALA A 343 33.65 -0.16 1.22
C ALA A 343 34.74 0.79 0.70
N ARG A 344 35.76 1.06 1.51
CA ARG A 344 36.85 1.97 1.13
C ARG A 344 37.70 1.35 0.02
N PRO A 345 37.81 1.97 -1.16
CA PRO A 345 38.83 1.58 -2.14
C PRO A 345 40.22 1.94 -1.61
N GLU A 346 41.24 1.10 -1.84
CA GLU A 346 42.62 1.34 -1.34
C GLU A 346 43.19 2.70 -1.83
N ASP A 347 42.84 3.11 -3.05
CA ASP A 347 43.27 4.37 -3.69
C ASP A 347 42.12 5.40 -3.85
N GLY A 348 41.00 5.20 -3.15
CA GLY A 348 39.78 6.01 -3.32
C GLY A 348 39.67 7.23 -2.41
N SER A 349 38.77 8.16 -2.76
CA SER A 349 38.38 9.28 -1.92
C SER A 349 37.91 8.80 -0.54
N LYS A 350 38.27 9.54 0.51
CA LYS A 350 37.83 9.23 1.88
C LYS A 350 36.32 9.47 2.00
N VAL A 351 35.55 8.39 2.14
CA VAL A 351 34.14 8.47 2.52
C VAL A 351 34.01 8.49 4.04
N VAL A 352 33.19 9.42 4.55
CA VAL A 352 32.82 9.50 5.97
C VAL A 352 31.40 8.95 6.12
N HIS A 353 31.21 8.00 7.03
CA HIS A 353 29.91 7.42 7.33
C HIS A 353 29.34 8.04 8.61
N ALA A 354 28.08 8.45 8.57
CA ALA A 354 27.34 8.92 9.74
C ALA A 354 25.92 8.31 9.72
N PRO A 355 25.43 7.73 10.84
CA PRO A 355 24.05 7.27 10.92
C PRO A 355 23.10 8.48 10.91
N VAL A 356 22.08 8.44 10.06
CA VAL A 356 21.11 9.53 9.90
C VAL A 356 19.70 9.16 10.35
N ALA A 357 19.32 7.89 10.22
CA ALA A 357 18.00 7.36 10.56
C ALA A 357 18.08 5.87 10.88
N VAL A 358 17.03 5.35 11.51
CA VAL A 358 16.83 3.92 11.74
C VAL A 358 15.47 3.55 11.14
N SER A 359 15.45 2.53 10.30
CA SER A 359 14.25 2.02 9.64
C SER A 359 14.14 0.51 9.85
N GLY A 360 12.95 -0.05 9.61
CA GLY A 360 12.69 -1.48 9.66
C GLY A 360 11.88 -1.94 8.46
N LEU A 361 12.03 -3.22 8.10
CA LEU A 361 11.21 -3.86 7.07
C LEU A 361 10.01 -4.55 7.74
N ALA A 362 8.83 -4.39 7.14
CA ALA A 362 7.61 -5.04 7.58
C ALA A 362 6.91 -5.68 6.38
N ILE A 363 6.28 -6.84 6.62
CA ILE A 363 5.35 -7.42 5.65
C ILE A 363 3.99 -6.77 5.91
N ALA A 364 3.55 -5.96 4.96
CA ALA A 364 2.24 -5.32 5.00
C ALA A 364 1.20 -6.26 4.37
N PHE A 365 -0.03 -6.21 4.85
CA PHE A 365 -1.14 -6.95 4.24
C PHE A 365 -2.44 -6.18 4.33
N PHE A 366 -3.33 -6.45 3.38
CA PHE A 366 -4.71 -6.00 3.41
C PHE A 366 -5.62 -7.15 3.00
N ILE A 367 -6.38 -7.66 3.96
CA ILE A 367 -7.21 -8.85 3.78
C ILE A 367 -8.60 -8.58 4.34
N GLU A 368 -9.59 -8.62 3.46
CA GLU A 368 -11.00 -8.57 3.82
C GLU A 368 -11.52 -9.98 4.07
N GLY A 369 -12.05 -10.20 5.26
CA GLY A 369 -12.76 -11.41 5.64
C GLY A 369 -14.26 -11.16 5.83
N PRO A 370 -15.06 -12.21 6.06
CA PRO A 370 -16.50 -12.10 6.25
C PRO A 370 -16.91 -11.19 7.42
N SER A 371 -16.05 -11.05 8.43
CA SER A 371 -16.28 -10.26 9.64
C SER A 371 -15.58 -8.90 9.63
N GLY A 372 -15.01 -8.47 8.50
CA GLY A 372 -14.23 -7.23 8.40
C GLY A 372 -12.78 -7.48 7.97
N VAL A 373 -11.92 -6.48 8.19
CA VAL A 373 -10.50 -6.56 7.83
C VAL A 373 -9.76 -7.42 8.85
N VAL A 374 -8.87 -8.30 8.38
CA VAL A 374 -7.97 -9.08 9.24
C VAL A 374 -6.99 -8.13 9.91
N GLN A 375 -6.94 -8.16 11.24
CA GLN A 375 -6.09 -7.26 12.04
C GLN A 375 -4.73 -7.86 12.40
N GLY A 376 -4.55 -9.18 12.22
CA GLY A 376 -3.31 -9.86 12.57
C GLY A 376 -3.12 -11.15 11.81
N MET A 377 -1.89 -11.37 11.36
CA MET A 377 -1.44 -12.59 10.70
C MET A 377 -0.02 -12.89 11.17
N LYS A 378 0.22 -14.14 11.52
CA LYS A 378 1.53 -14.63 11.92
C LYS A 378 2.18 -15.36 10.76
N LEU A 379 3.42 -15.01 10.48
CA LEU A 379 4.27 -15.67 9.49
C LEU A 379 5.58 -16.09 10.16
N ASN A 380 6.14 -17.20 9.70
CA ASN A 380 7.50 -17.62 10.06
C ASN A 380 8.41 -17.55 8.82
N PRO A 381 9.74 -17.66 8.98
CA PRO A 381 10.67 -17.59 7.86
C PRO A 381 10.36 -18.61 6.74
N ARG A 382 9.98 -19.86 7.07
CA ARG A 382 9.71 -20.88 6.05
C ARG A 382 8.49 -20.56 5.19
N LEU A 383 7.43 -20.00 5.77
CA LEU A 383 6.25 -19.54 5.01
C LEU A 383 6.61 -18.40 4.05
N VAL A 384 7.46 -17.46 4.48
CA VAL A 384 7.94 -16.39 3.60
C VAL A 384 8.83 -16.95 2.48
N ALA A 385 9.73 -17.89 2.79
CA ALA A 385 10.55 -18.57 1.80
C ALA A 385 9.71 -19.31 0.74
N LYS A 386 8.62 -19.98 1.15
CA LYS A 386 7.68 -20.65 0.22
C LYS A 386 7.04 -19.67 -0.76
N MET A 387 6.63 -18.48 -0.30
CA MET A 387 6.05 -17.43 -1.17
C MET A 387 7.09 -16.84 -2.11
N LEU A 388 8.28 -16.46 -1.61
CA LEU A 388 9.34 -15.86 -2.41
C LEU A 388 9.94 -16.81 -3.46
N THR A 389 9.72 -18.11 -3.30
CA THR A 389 10.15 -19.14 -4.26
C THR A 389 8.98 -19.71 -5.05
N HIS A 390 7.80 -19.08 -5.00
CA HIS A 390 6.59 -19.50 -5.72
C HIS A 390 6.34 -21.00 -5.59
N SER A 391 6.48 -21.50 -4.37
CA SER A 391 6.35 -22.92 -4.05
C SER A 391 4.90 -23.32 -3.81
N TYR A 392 3.98 -22.36 -3.74
CA TYR A 392 2.54 -22.59 -3.78
C TYR A 392 2.07 -22.66 -5.23
N ALA A 393 1.23 -23.64 -5.58
CA ALA A 393 0.76 -23.81 -6.97
C ALA A 393 0.04 -22.56 -7.51
N GLU A 394 -0.74 -21.92 -6.65
CA GLU A 394 -1.53 -20.73 -6.95
C GLU A 394 -0.72 -19.43 -7.06
N ASP A 395 0.58 -19.47 -6.72
CA ASP A 395 1.53 -18.38 -6.96
C ASP A 395 2.14 -18.44 -8.37
N VAL A 396 2.04 -19.60 -9.03
CA VAL A 396 2.56 -19.83 -10.40
C VAL A 396 1.44 -19.81 -11.44
N THR A 397 0.28 -20.37 -11.12
CA THR A 397 -0.83 -20.50 -12.07
C THR A 397 -2.20 -20.57 -11.39
N LEU A 398 -3.23 -20.04 -12.06
CA LEU A 398 -4.64 -20.28 -11.72
C LEU A 398 -5.26 -21.44 -12.52
N GLY A 399 -4.46 -22.09 -13.37
CA GLY A 399 -4.85 -23.27 -14.14
C GLY A 399 -4.61 -24.57 -13.37
N ALA A 400 -4.30 -25.63 -14.12
CA ALA A 400 -3.94 -26.91 -13.51
C ALA A 400 -2.57 -26.80 -12.80
N THR A 401 -2.48 -27.38 -11.59
CA THR A 401 -1.21 -27.46 -10.86
C THR A 401 -0.14 -28.14 -11.72
N PRO A 402 1.03 -27.52 -11.93
CA PRO A 402 2.13 -28.13 -12.67
C PRO A 402 2.68 -29.37 -11.96
N ASP A 403 3.08 -30.39 -12.72
CA ASP A 403 3.54 -31.67 -12.18
C ASP A 403 4.68 -31.50 -11.16
N TYR A 404 5.59 -30.57 -11.41
CA TYR A 404 6.75 -30.29 -10.55
C TYR A 404 6.39 -29.64 -9.22
N LEU A 405 5.15 -29.16 -9.02
CA LEU A 405 4.60 -28.71 -7.74
C LEU A 405 3.61 -29.72 -7.12
N THR A 406 3.38 -30.87 -7.73
CA THR A 406 2.47 -31.90 -7.18
C THR A 406 2.87 -32.24 -5.74
N GLY A 407 1.90 -32.16 -4.81
CA GLY A 407 2.10 -32.40 -3.38
C GLY A 407 2.42 -31.15 -2.56
N ASN A 408 2.71 -30.01 -3.19
CA ASN A 408 2.75 -28.73 -2.49
C ASN A 408 1.33 -28.24 -2.22
N SER A 409 1.15 -27.48 -1.13
CA SER A 409 -0.11 -26.77 -0.85
C SER A 409 -0.46 -25.83 -1.99
N THR A 410 -1.75 -25.62 -2.25
CA THR A 410 -2.16 -24.73 -3.33
C THR A 410 -1.77 -23.30 -3.02
N SER A 411 -1.95 -22.82 -1.79
CA SER A 411 -1.66 -21.44 -1.36
C SER A 411 -1.19 -21.38 0.10
N LEU A 412 -0.80 -20.17 0.53
CA LEU A 412 -0.47 -19.88 1.93
C LEU A 412 -1.61 -20.25 2.89
N VAL A 413 -2.86 -19.85 2.61
CA VAL A 413 -3.99 -20.07 3.54
C VAL A 413 -4.44 -21.53 3.60
N THR A 414 -4.08 -22.35 2.60
CA THR A 414 -4.32 -23.79 2.63
C THR A 414 -3.18 -24.59 3.25
N ASP A 415 -2.00 -23.98 3.40
CA ASP A 415 -0.82 -24.57 4.02
C ASP A 415 -1.09 -25.01 5.48
N PRO A 416 -0.90 -26.30 5.82
CA PRO A 416 -1.00 -26.77 7.19
C PRO A 416 -0.12 -26.00 8.19
N GLU A 417 1.05 -25.51 7.76
CA GLU A 417 1.93 -24.68 8.58
C GLU A 417 1.30 -23.35 8.95
N PHE A 418 0.71 -22.68 7.97
CA PHE A 418 0.02 -21.42 8.17
C PHE A 418 -1.19 -21.59 9.09
N LYS A 419 -1.98 -22.65 8.87
CA LYS A 419 -3.15 -22.99 9.68
C LYS A 419 -2.78 -23.28 11.14
N GLU A 420 -1.67 -23.96 11.37
CA GLU A 420 -1.18 -24.23 12.72
C GLU A 420 -0.74 -22.94 13.42
N LEU A 421 -0.07 -22.04 12.69
CA LEU A 421 0.42 -20.77 13.24
C LEU A 421 -0.71 -19.74 13.46
N ASN A 422 -1.79 -19.82 12.68
CA ASN A 422 -2.91 -18.89 12.70
C ASN A 422 -4.25 -19.60 13.01
N PRO A 423 -4.42 -20.19 14.21
CA PRO A 423 -5.68 -20.80 14.59
C PRO A 423 -6.77 -19.72 14.64
N GLY A 424 -7.82 -19.88 13.82
CA GLY A 424 -8.91 -18.91 13.71
C GLY A 424 -8.76 -17.88 12.58
N PHE A 425 -7.76 -18.00 11.71
CA PHE A 425 -7.70 -17.21 10.49
C PHE A 425 -9.00 -17.38 9.68
N PRO A 426 -9.64 -16.28 9.22
CA PRO A 426 -10.93 -16.39 8.56
C PRO A 426 -10.81 -17.14 7.23
N ARG A 427 -11.86 -17.90 6.91
CA ARG A 427 -11.97 -18.51 5.59
C ARG A 427 -12.25 -17.41 4.56
N LEU A 428 -11.27 -17.14 3.71
CA LEU A 428 -11.42 -16.21 2.59
C LEU A 428 -12.34 -16.82 1.53
N THR A 429 -13.25 -16.02 0.98
CA THR A 429 -14.17 -16.43 -0.09
C THR A 429 -13.70 -15.86 -1.44
N ASN A 430 -13.68 -16.70 -2.46
CA ASN A 430 -13.47 -16.39 -3.88
C ASN A 430 -12.09 -15.88 -4.34
N HIS A 431 -11.22 -15.34 -3.48
CA HIS A 431 -9.81 -15.09 -3.83
C HIS A 431 -8.90 -15.36 -2.62
N GLN A 432 -7.80 -16.07 -2.88
CA GLN A 432 -6.81 -16.43 -1.85
C GLN A 432 -5.68 -15.40 -1.86
N LEU A 433 -5.21 -15.06 -0.66
CA LEU A 433 -3.94 -14.36 -0.43
C LEU A 433 -2.83 -15.05 -1.24
N ARG A 434 -2.18 -14.29 -2.10
CA ARG A 434 -1.13 -14.76 -3.04
C ARG A 434 0.26 -14.50 -2.49
N SER A 435 1.27 -14.77 -3.31
CA SER A 435 2.67 -14.44 -3.05
C SER A 435 2.88 -12.99 -2.59
N LEU A 436 4.01 -12.81 -1.93
CA LEU A 436 4.49 -11.54 -1.42
C LEU A 436 4.87 -10.63 -2.60
N MET A 437 4.23 -9.46 -2.70
CA MET A 437 4.64 -8.42 -3.65
C MET A 437 6.03 -7.92 -3.26
N VAL A 438 6.93 -7.85 -4.23
CA VAL A 438 8.34 -7.51 -3.99
C VAL A 438 8.84 -6.54 -5.05
N PRO A 439 9.78 -5.64 -4.72
CA PRO A 439 10.35 -4.71 -5.67
C PRO A 439 11.25 -5.42 -6.69
N LEU A 440 11.31 -4.88 -7.90
CA LEU A 440 12.24 -5.34 -8.94
C LEU A 440 13.69 -4.92 -8.65
N GLN A 441 13.86 -3.76 -8.01
CA GLN A 441 15.15 -3.13 -7.86
C GLN A 441 16.07 -3.92 -6.91
N SER A 442 17.34 -4.03 -7.30
CA SER A 442 18.38 -4.59 -6.42
C SER A 442 18.63 -3.67 -5.23
N SER A 443 18.61 -4.23 -4.02
CA SER A 443 18.76 -3.48 -2.77
C SER A 443 19.44 -4.27 -1.66
N ASP A 444 20.11 -3.54 -0.78
CA ASP A 444 20.61 -4.09 0.49
C ASP A 444 19.48 -4.60 1.39
N THR A 445 18.29 -3.99 1.29
CA THR A 445 17.10 -4.39 2.06
C THR A 445 16.66 -5.81 1.71
N THR A 446 16.70 -6.17 0.43
CA THR A 446 16.44 -7.53 -0.05
C THR A 446 17.42 -8.54 0.55
N ARG A 447 18.70 -8.19 0.63
CA ARG A 447 19.73 -9.03 1.26
C ARG A 447 19.46 -9.24 2.75
N ILE A 448 18.95 -8.23 3.46
CA ILE A 448 18.54 -8.37 4.86
C ILE A 448 17.44 -9.44 4.99
N VAL A 449 16.44 -9.43 4.11
CA VAL A 449 15.36 -10.44 4.09
C VAL A 449 15.93 -11.83 3.80
N TRP A 450 16.77 -11.98 2.77
CA TRP A 450 17.40 -13.26 2.47
C TRP A 450 18.27 -13.78 3.60
N ASN A 451 19.05 -12.92 4.27
CA ASN A 451 19.84 -13.30 5.44
C ASN A 451 18.97 -13.72 6.63
N TRP A 452 17.80 -13.09 6.81
CA TRP A 452 16.84 -13.48 7.85
C TRP A 452 16.26 -14.88 7.59
N LEU A 453 15.82 -15.16 6.35
CA LEU A 453 15.40 -16.50 5.91
C LEU A 453 16.53 -17.51 6.02
N GLN A 454 17.70 -17.06 5.56
CA GLN A 454 19.05 -17.55 5.79
C GLN A 454 19.18 -18.11 7.19
N SER A 455 18.99 -17.29 8.21
CA SER A 455 19.30 -17.61 9.60
C SER A 455 18.48 -18.77 10.18
N ASP A 456 17.24 -18.95 9.74
CA ASP A 456 16.30 -19.96 10.26
C ASP A 456 16.59 -21.36 9.69
N ALA A 457 16.67 -22.37 10.56
CA ALA A 457 17.06 -23.73 10.14
C ALA A 457 16.01 -24.39 9.23
N ASP A 458 14.73 -24.14 9.51
CA ASP A 458 13.60 -24.71 8.78
C ASP A 458 13.46 -24.07 7.39
N ALA A 459 13.59 -22.73 7.31
CA ALA A 459 13.58 -22.00 6.05
C ALA A 459 14.82 -22.31 5.20
N ARG A 460 16.02 -22.30 5.77
CA ARG A 460 17.25 -22.68 5.07
C ARG A 460 17.16 -24.11 4.53
N GLY A 461 16.66 -25.05 5.35
CA GLY A 461 16.39 -26.42 4.94
C GLY A 461 15.46 -26.49 3.72
N PHE A 462 14.34 -25.76 3.78
CA PHE A 462 13.41 -25.67 2.64
C PHE A 462 14.07 -25.10 1.38
N LEU A 463 14.78 -23.96 1.49
CA LEU A 463 15.52 -23.32 0.39
C LEU A 463 16.59 -24.22 -0.22
N SER A 464 17.14 -25.17 0.54
CA SER A 464 18.08 -26.19 0.06
C SER A 464 17.43 -27.39 -0.66
N GLY A 465 16.09 -27.43 -0.70
CA GLY A 465 15.31 -28.51 -1.31
C GLY A 465 14.80 -29.58 -0.34
N THR A 466 15.06 -29.43 0.97
CA THR A 466 14.52 -30.35 1.98
C THR A 466 13.00 -30.16 2.09
N LYS A 467 12.25 -31.27 2.10
CA LYS A 467 10.81 -31.21 2.33
C LYS A 467 10.50 -30.71 3.74
N ASP A 468 9.46 -29.90 3.88
CA ASP A 468 8.94 -29.58 5.20
C ASP A 468 8.24 -30.81 5.83
N ARG A 469 7.79 -30.68 7.09
CA ARG A 469 7.14 -31.79 7.82
C ARG A 469 5.79 -32.22 7.24
N TRP A 470 5.21 -31.46 6.31
CA TRP A 470 3.97 -31.80 5.60
C TRP A 470 4.22 -32.27 4.16
N GLY A 471 5.48 -32.31 3.73
CA GLY A 471 5.90 -32.83 2.44
C GLY A 471 6.02 -31.78 1.33
N MET A 472 5.82 -30.48 1.62
CA MET A 472 6.07 -29.43 0.62
C MET A 472 7.57 -29.33 0.33
N ARG A 473 7.91 -29.00 -0.91
CA ARG A 473 9.29 -28.75 -1.37
C ARG A 473 9.40 -27.38 -2.02
N VAL A 474 10.60 -26.82 -2.08
CA VAL A 474 10.88 -25.63 -2.89
C VAL A 474 10.56 -25.89 -4.36
N ASN A 475 10.05 -24.88 -5.06
CA ASN A 475 9.93 -24.90 -6.50
C ASN A 475 11.30 -25.22 -7.13
N PRO A 476 11.42 -26.31 -7.92
CA PRO A 476 12.70 -26.77 -8.43
C PRO A 476 13.43 -25.75 -9.32
N TYR A 477 12.72 -24.81 -9.96
CA TYR A 477 13.37 -23.76 -10.77
C TYR A 477 14.26 -22.81 -9.94
N PHE A 478 14.10 -22.78 -8.62
CA PHE A 478 14.91 -21.96 -7.72
C PHE A 478 16.15 -22.69 -7.17
N GLN A 479 16.30 -24.00 -7.41
CA GLN A 479 17.39 -24.80 -6.81
C GLN A 479 18.77 -24.38 -7.31
N ASP A 480 18.89 -24.04 -8.60
CA ASP A 480 20.16 -23.62 -9.21
C ASP A 480 20.68 -22.28 -8.67
N LEU A 481 19.81 -21.48 -8.06
CA LEU A 481 20.16 -20.20 -7.44
C LEU A 481 20.86 -20.36 -6.09
N LYS A 482 20.85 -21.57 -5.52
CA LYS A 482 21.48 -21.90 -4.23
C LYS A 482 21.09 -20.95 -3.10
N LEU A 483 19.80 -20.62 -3.02
CA LEU A 483 19.26 -19.58 -2.13
C LEU A 483 19.60 -19.79 -0.64
N ALA A 484 19.80 -21.04 -0.21
CA ALA A 484 20.15 -21.39 1.17
C ALA A 484 21.56 -20.91 1.59
N GLU A 485 22.48 -20.73 0.64
CA GLU A 485 23.90 -20.43 0.90
C GLU A 485 24.34 -19.11 0.25
N ASN A 486 23.58 -18.61 -0.73
CA ASN A 486 23.92 -17.39 -1.45
C ASN A 486 23.70 -16.14 -0.57
N SER A 487 24.80 -15.60 -0.05
CA SER A 487 24.81 -14.38 0.78
C SER A 487 24.88 -13.08 -0.03
N THR A 488 24.90 -13.17 -1.36
CA THR A 488 25.01 -12.04 -2.28
C THR A 488 23.69 -11.66 -2.94
N LEU A 489 22.59 -12.30 -2.55
CA LEU A 489 21.26 -12.00 -3.08
C LEU A 489 20.82 -10.59 -2.69
N THR A 490 20.56 -9.76 -3.70
CA THR A 490 20.08 -8.38 -3.55
C THR A 490 18.77 -8.14 -4.32
N ASP A 491 18.21 -9.17 -4.96
CA ASP A 491 16.95 -9.12 -5.69
C ASP A 491 16.01 -10.27 -5.30
N TYR A 492 14.81 -10.27 -5.86
CA TYR A 492 13.82 -11.33 -5.70
C TYR A 492 13.59 -12.04 -7.05
N PRO A 493 14.24 -13.18 -7.30
CA PRO A 493 14.12 -13.88 -8.58
C PRO A 493 12.69 -14.39 -8.82
N LYS A 494 12.17 -14.25 -10.04
CA LYS A 494 10.93 -14.90 -10.50
C LYS A 494 11.26 -15.77 -11.70
N VAL A 495 11.76 -16.98 -11.45
CA VAL A 495 12.45 -17.82 -12.44
C VAL A 495 11.60 -18.98 -13.02
N ASP A 496 10.37 -19.16 -12.54
CA ASP A 496 9.49 -20.20 -13.06
C ASP A 496 8.97 -19.83 -14.47
N PRO A 497 9.22 -20.68 -15.51
CA PRO A 497 8.86 -20.38 -16.89
C PRO A 497 7.40 -20.72 -17.23
N THR A 498 6.57 -21.10 -16.26
CA THR A 498 5.20 -21.56 -16.51
C THR A 498 4.34 -20.46 -17.13
N THR A 499 3.67 -20.81 -18.22
CA THR A 499 2.67 -19.97 -18.89
C THR A 499 1.29 -20.59 -18.80
N THR A 500 0.26 -19.79 -18.54
CA THR A 500 -1.12 -20.23 -18.38
C THR A 500 -2.05 -19.45 -19.31
N PRO A 501 -3.08 -20.07 -19.91
CA PRO A 501 -4.09 -19.33 -20.66
C PRO A 501 -4.73 -18.21 -19.82
N ALA A 502 -4.95 -17.06 -20.45
CA ALA A 502 -5.64 -15.93 -19.84
C ALA A 502 -7.03 -16.31 -19.33
N LEU A 503 -7.48 -15.60 -18.28
CA LEU A 503 -8.86 -15.70 -17.83
C LEU A 503 -9.77 -15.01 -18.86
N GLY A 504 -10.76 -15.75 -19.35
CA GLY A 504 -11.66 -15.30 -20.42
C GLY A 504 -11.33 -15.94 -21.77
N ASN A 505 -12.37 -16.21 -22.56
CA ASN A 505 -12.25 -16.86 -23.87
C ASN A 505 -12.32 -15.81 -24.97
N GLY A 506 -11.17 -15.38 -25.48
CA GLY A 506 -11.10 -14.40 -26.55
C GLY A 506 -10.18 -14.80 -27.70
N THR A 507 -10.26 -14.04 -28.80
CA THR A 507 -9.50 -14.28 -30.05
C THR A 507 -8.72 -13.03 -30.43
N PRO A 508 -7.39 -13.11 -30.64
CA PRO A 508 -6.53 -14.28 -30.45
C PRO A 508 -6.45 -14.69 -28.96
N PRO A 509 -6.15 -15.97 -28.66
CA PRO A 509 -5.91 -16.40 -27.29
C PRO A 509 -4.64 -15.74 -26.75
N LEU A 510 -4.68 -15.35 -25.48
CA LEU A 510 -3.53 -14.82 -24.75
C LEU A 510 -3.18 -15.76 -23.60
N SER A 511 -1.93 -15.70 -23.15
CA SER A 511 -1.43 -16.42 -21.98
C SER A 511 -0.68 -15.44 -21.08
N TYR A 512 -0.68 -15.71 -19.78
CA TYR A 512 0.07 -14.97 -18.78
C TYR A 512 1.18 -15.84 -18.19
N ALA A 513 2.25 -15.21 -17.73
CA ALA A 513 3.35 -15.82 -16.98
C ALA A 513 3.33 -15.37 -15.51
N ILE A 514 4.32 -15.81 -14.73
CA ILE A 514 4.38 -15.48 -13.30
C ILE A 514 4.49 -13.98 -13.03
N THR A 515 5.18 -13.22 -13.89
CA THR A 515 5.29 -11.76 -13.77
C THR A 515 4.01 -11.03 -14.12
N ASP A 516 3.08 -11.68 -14.84
CA ASP A 516 1.74 -11.14 -15.07
C ASP A 516 0.82 -11.47 -13.88
N LEU A 517 0.97 -12.63 -13.26
CA LEU A 517 0.16 -13.08 -12.11
C LEU A 517 0.58 -12.40 -10.79
N ASP A 518 1.88 -12.22 -10.62
CA ASP A 518 2.56 -11.61 -9.49
C ASP A 518 3.62 -10.64 -10.05
N PRO A 519 3.23 -9.43 -10.47
CA PRO A 519 4.16 -8.45 -10.99
C PRO A 519 5.07 -7.91 -9.88
N TYR A 520 6.25 -7.42 -10.27
CA TYR A 520 7.07 -6.64 -9.35
C TYR A 520 6.40 -5.30 -9.01
N THR A 521 6.71 -4.81 -7.82
CA THR A 521 6.48 -3.40 -7.48
C THR A 521 7.64 -2.57 -8.01
N ALA A 522 7.39 -1.28 -8.26
CA ALA A 522 8.45 -0.36 -8.64
C ALA A 522 9.48 -0.23 -7.50
N ASP A 523 8.98 -0.15 -6.27
CA ASP A 523 9.72 0.01 -5.04
C ASP A 523 8.85 -0.45 -3.83
N LEU A 524 9.33 -0.31 -2.59
CA LEU A 524 8.58 -0.66 -1.36
C LEU A 524 7.35 0.24 -1.16
N HIS A 525 7.42 1.51 -1.54
CA HIS A 525 6.31 2.47 -1.44
C HIS A 525 5.14 2.06 -2.35
N ASP A 526 5.41 1.74 -3.61
CA ASP A 526 4.43 1.18 -4.55
C ASP A 526 3.83 -0.12 -4.00
N GLY A 527 4.64 -1.00 -3.39
CA GLY A 527 4.15 -2.19 -2.70
C GLY A 527 3.17 -1.89 -1.57
N ALA A 528 3.46 -0.87 -0.75
CA ALA A 528 2.57 -0.41 0.31
C ALA A 528 1.26 0.19 -0.23
N VAL A 529 1.34 0.99 -1.30
CA VAL A 529 0.17 1.59 -1.98
C VAL A 529 -0.73 0.50 -2.57
N ARG A 530 -0.15 -0.45 -3.31
CA ARG A 530 -0.85 -1.62 -3.88
C ARG A 530 -1.51 -2.47 -2.80
N THR A 531 -0.80 -2.69 -1.68
CA THR A 531 -1.33 -3.40 -0.52
C THR A 531 -2.56 -2.69 0.04
N ARG A 532 -2.47 -1.38 0.32
CA ARG A 532 -3.61 -0.59 0.82
C ARG A 532 -4.82 -0.66 -0.12
N ARG A 533 -4.59 -0.61 -1.43
CA ARG A 533 -5.67 -0.71 -2.43
C ARG A 533 -6.28 -2.11 -2.51
N GLY A 534 -5.60 -3.13 -1.97
CA GLY A 534 -6.01 -4.52 -2.10
C GLY A 534 -5.81 -5.07 -3.50
N ASN A 535 -4.88 -4.50 -4.27
CA ASN A 535 -4.63 -4.86 -5.67
C ASN A 535 -3.14 -5.12 -5.89
N ASN A 536 -2.77 -6.32 -6.34
CA ASN A 536 -1.40 -6.61 -6.73
C ASN A 536 -1.06 -6.20 -8.18
N THR A 537 -2.00 -5.57 -8.87
CA THR A 537 -1.92 -5.09 -10.27
C THR A 537 -1.59 -6.17 -11.30
N ARG A 538 -1.85 -7.44 -10.99
CA ARG A 538 -1.69 -8.55 -11.92
C ARG A 538 -2.45 -8.33 -13.22
N THR A 539 -1.98 -8.84 -14.34
CA THR A 539 -2.63 -8.72 -15.65
C THR A 539 -2.89 -10.09 -16.24
N ILE A 540 -4.00 -10.71 -15.85
CA ILE A 540 -4.33 -12.10 -16.22
C ILE A 540 -5.65 -12.25 -16.97
N GLN A 541 -6.45 -11.18 -17.03
CA GLN A 541 -7.75 -11.19 -17.72
C GLN A 541 -7.57 -10.82 -19.18
N TRP A 542 -8.20 -11.57 -20.07
CA TRP A 542 -8.27 -11.23 -21.48
C TRP A 542 -9.27 -10.10 -21.71
N GLN A 543 -8.87 -9.09 -22.49
CA GLN A 543 -9.78 -8.05 -22.99
C GLN A 543 -9.61 -7.86 -24.51
N SER A 544 -10.72 -7.70 -25.22
CA SER A 544 -10.71 -7.20 -26.60
C SER A 544 -10.17 -5.78 -26.63
N GLY A 545 -9.51 -5.39 -27.73
CA GLY A 545 -9.09 -4.00 -27.91
C GLY A 545 -10.28 -3.03 -27.92
N ASP A 546 -10.03 -1.79 -27.49
CA ASP A 546 -11.05 -0.74 -27.34
C ASP A 546 -11.64 -0.27 -28.68
N THR A 547 -10.95 -0.57 -29.78
CA THR A 547 -11.40 -0.33 -31.16
C THR A 547 -11.16 -1.57 -32.02
N ALA A 548 -11.80 -1.64 -33.19
CA ALA A 548 -11.55 -2.71 -34.16
C ALA A 548 -10.08 -2.81 -34.63
N GLN A 549 -9.28 -1.76 -34.44
CA GLN A 549 -7.85 -1.75 -34.76
C GLN A 549 -6.92 -2.05 -33.56
N SER A 550 -7.44 -1.98 -32.33
CA SER A 550 -6.62 -2.22 -31.14
C SER A 550 -6.48 -3.72 -30.89
N PRO A 551 -5.27 -4.25 -30.66
CA PRO A 551 -5.09 -5.67 -30.35
C PRO A 551 -5.72 -6.03 -29.00
N ALA A 552 -6.10 -7.30 -28.85
CA ALA A 552 -6.45 -7.85 -27.55
C ALA A 552 -5.25 -7.74 -26.59
N LYS A 553 -5.53 -7.51 -25.31
CA LYS A 553 -4.51 -7.31 -24.27
C LYS A 553 -4.88 -8.05 -22.98
N LEU A 554 -3.88 -8.29 -22.15
CA LEU A 554 -4.10 -8.67 -20.76
C LEU A 554 -4.37 -7.42 -19.94
N ILE A 555 -5.37 -7.48 -19.08
CA ILE A 555 -5.72 -6.41 -18.16
C ILE A 555 -5.76 -6.91 -16.72
N ASN A 556 -5.70 -5.96 -15.80
CA ASN A 556 -5.92 -6.22 -14.39
C ASN A 556 -7.38 -6.54 -14.11
N ASP A 557 -7.61 -7.55 -13.27
CA ASP A 557 -8.89 -7.73 -12.61
C ASP A 557 -9.00 -6.77 -11.44
N ALA A 558 -9.83 -5.74 -11.60
CA ALA A 558 -10.06 -4.77 -10.53
C ALA A 558 -10.54 -5.49 -9.26
N PRO A 559 -9.94 -5.21 -8.10
CA PRO A 559 -10.31 -5.85 -6.85
C PRO A 559 -11.74 -5.48 -6.47
N MET A 560 -12.56 -6.48 -6.16
CA MET A 560 -13.90 -6.24 -5.60
C MET A 560 -13.81 -6.01 -4.09
N SER A 561 -14.46 -4.95 -3.59
CA SER A 561 -14.60 -4.72 -2.16
C SER A 561 -15.27 -5.94 -1.48
N GLY A 562 -14.74 -6.32 -0.32
CA GLY A 562 -15.12 -7.55 0.39
C GLY A 562 -14.37 -8.81 -0.07
N GLN A 563 -13.50 -8.72 -1.08
CA GLN A 563 -12.72 -9.85 -1.61
C GLN A 563 -11.22 -9.55 -1.75
N ARG A 564 -10.75 -8.40 -1.24
CA ARG A 564 -9.34 -8.01 -1.33
C ARG A 564 -8.48 -8.84 -0.39
N ALA A 565 -7.39 -9.40 -0.90
CA ALA A 565 -6.42 -10.16 -0.10
C ALA A 565 -5.03 -10.09 -0.77
N VAL A 566 -4.18 -9.19 -0.28
CA VAL A 566 -2.83 -8.94 -0.81
C VAL A 566 -1.83 -8.72 0.32
N MET A 567 -0.54 -8.90 0.01
CA MET A 567 0.58 -8.62 0.92
C MET A 567 1.83 -8.17 0.15
N ALA A 568 2.64 -7.33 0.76
CA ALA A 568 3.92 -6.81 0.25
C ALA A 568 5.01 -6.88 1.33
#